data_AF-A0A2C9K6D4-F1
#
_entry.id   AF-A0A2C9K6D4-F1
#
_cell.length_a   1.000
_cell.length_b   1.000
_cell.length_c   1.000
_cell.angle_alpha   90.00
_cell.angle_beta   90.00
_cell.angle_gamma   90.00
#
_symmetry.space_group_name_H-M   'P 1'
#
loop_
_entity.id
_entity.type
_entity.pdbx_description
1 polymer ?
#
loop_
_entity_poly.entity_id
_entity_poly.type
_entity_poly.pdbx_seq_one_letter_code
_entity_poly.pdbx_strand_id
1 'polypeptide(L)'
;MAYETIEFYQGQLWRWFVFASNWGFLLLALTSVYQAVTSVLYEYKTYWIMDPIYIRATPLVLKTQWMLFNISSNAALVVTTAYWAFIAFVSNAHNFKVMMGDMNDIRPLLTSDMSRLKHTANTIYVLADILIGATPIRIYHMFFTVFAGSLYVVFNALYFINNGSLILKTDDSTKGHRGYYFMNWSQPVEAICTAVLGMMLCMVSQLCLHGLYHLRTYFHRRCFPDGSGTDSELQNIIASSPSYNTLRESYGEKVVPDKLR
;
A
#
# COMPACT_ATOMS: atom_id res chain seq x y z
N MET A 1 -4.63 2.11 -16.90
CA MET A 1 -3.32 2.32 -17.58
C MET A 1 -3.49 2.52 -19.09
N ALA A 2 -3.87 1.50 -19.88
CA ALA A 2 -3.94 1.64 -21.35
C ALA A 2 -4.93 2.72 -21.83
N TYR A 3 -6.17 2.71 -21.32
CA TYR A 3 -7.20 3.70 -21.65
C TYR A 3 -6.75 5.15 -21.39
N GLU A 4 -6.31 5.45 -20.15
CA GLU A 4 -5.86 6.80 -19.79
C GLU A 4 -4.62 7.25 -20.56
N THR A 5 -3.73 6.31 -20.90
CA THR A 5 -2.52 6.64 -21.67
C THR A 5 -2.87 7.07 -23.08
N ILE A 6 -3.85 6.42 -23.70
CA ILE A 6 -4.30 6.74 -25.06
C ILE A 6 -5.13 8.03 -25.04
N GLU A 7 -6.07 8.17 -24.11
CA GLU A 7 -7.03 9.28 -24.10
C GLU A 7 -6.45 10.57 -23.53
N PHE A 8 -5.64 10.51 -22.46
CA PHE A 8 -5.18 11.70 -21.74
C PHE A 8 -3.66 11.93 -21.81
N TYR A 9 -2.85 10.90 -22.05
CA TYR A 9 -1.39 11.02 -22.09
C TYR A 9 -0.78 10.95 -23.50
N GLN A 10 -1.59 11.00 -24.57
CA GLN A 10 -1.14 10.99 -25.96
C GLN A 10 -0.16 9.82 -26.26
N GLY A 11 -0.38 8.65 -25.66
CA GLY A 11 0.47 7.47 -25.82
C GLY A 11 1.75 7.47 -24.97
N GLN A 12 2.01 8.50 -24.16
CA GLN A 12 3.22 8.62 -23.36
C GLN A 12 3.06 7.96 -21.98
N LEU A 13 3.43 6.66 -21.89
CA LEU A 13 3.32 5.85 -20.67
C LEU A 13 4.05 6.45 -19.45
N TRP A 14 5.17 7.15 -19.65
CA TRP A 14 5.93 7.74 -18.54
C TRP A 14 5.17 8.82 -17.78
N ARG A 15 4.21 9.51 -18.40
CA ARG A 15 3.35 10.50 -17.73
C ARG A 15 2.47 9.86 -16.66
N TRP A 16 2.15 8.57 -16.81
CA TRP A 16 1.35 7.84 -15.84
C TRP A 16 2.04 7.78 -14.46
N PHE A 17 3.35 7.59 -14.43
CA PHE A 17 4.13 7.49 -13.18
C PHE A 17 4.28 8.83 -12.44
N VAL A 18 3.91 9.96 -13.05
CA VAL A 18 4.01 11.27 -12.41
C VAL A 18 2.96 11.46 -11.32
N PHE A 19 1.82 10.77 -11.43
CA PHE A 19 0.71 10.94 -10.51
C PHE A 19 0.87 10.05 -9.27
N ALA A 20 0.80 10.66 -8.09
CA ALA A 20 0.84 9.92 -6.81
C ALA A 20 -0.27 8.86 -6.73
N SER A 21 -1.48 9.18 -7.21
CA SER A 21 -2.61 8.23 -7.22
C SER A 21 -2.29 6.97 -8.01
N ASN A 22 -1.56 7.09 -9.12
CA ASN A 22 -1.17 5.96 -9.96
C ASN A 22 -0.17 5.04 -9.24
N TRP A 23 0.77 5.59 -8.47
CA TRP A 23 1.63 4.80 -7.59
C TRP A 23 0.81 4.06 -6.51
N GLY A 24 -0.17 4.73 -5.90
CA GLY A 24 -1.08 4.10 -4.94
C GLY A 24 -1.85 2.92 -5.54
N PHE A 25 -2.41 3.09 -6.75
CA PHE A 25 -3.13 2.02 -7.45
C PHE A 25 -2.20 0.87 -7.86
N LEU A 26 -0.98 1.17 -8.33
CA LEU A 26 0.01 0.15 -8.68
C LEU A 26 0.37 -0.69 -7.45
N LEU A 27 0.66 -0.03 -6.33
CA LEU A 27 1.00 -0.69 -5.07
C LEU A 27 -0.16 -1.58 -4.59
N LEU A 28 -1.40 -1.09 -4.65
CA LEU A 28 -2.56 -1.89 -4.26
C LEU A 28 -2.76 -3.10 -5.19
N ALA A 29 -2.63 -2.92 -6.51
CA ALA A 29 -2.71 -4.00 -7.47
C ALA A 29 -1.63 -5.06 -7.23
N LEU A 30 -0.39 -4.64 -6.99
CA LEU A 30 0.70 -5.56 -6.67
C LEU A 30 0.47 -6.29 -5.34
N THR A 31 0.01 -5.59 -4.30
CA THR A 31 -0.34 -6.20 -3.02
C THR A 31 -1.44 -7.25 -3.18
N SER A 32 -2.51 -6.95 -3.92
CA SER A 32 -3.63 -7.88 -4.10
C SER A 32 -3.23 -9.13 -4.89
N VAL A 33 -2.44 -8.99 -5.96
CA VAL A 33 -1.87 -10.14 -6.68
C VAL A 33 -0.97 -10.96 -5.76
N TYR A 34 -0.11 -10.29 -4.98
CA TYR A 34 0.78 -10.97 -4.05
C TYR A 34 -0.02 -11.73 -2.98
N GLN A 35 -1.04 -11.13 -2.37
CA GLN A 35 -1.95 -11.78 -1.42
C GLN A 35 -2.67 -12.98 -2.05
N ALA A 36 -3.16 -12.86 -3.29
CA ALA A 36 -3.82 -13.97 -3.98
C ALA A 36 -2.85 -15.14 -4.22
N VAL A 37 -1.65 -14.86 -4.70
CA VAL A 37 -0.62 -15.88 -4.94
C VAL A 37 -0.22 -16.56 -3.64
N THR A 38 0.01 -15.81 -2.57
CA THR A 38 0.38 -16.40 -1.27
C THR A 38 -0.76 -17.24 -0.71
N SER A 39 -2.00 -16.77 -0.72
CA SER A 39 -3.16 -17.56 -0.27
C SER A 39 -3.28 -18.88 -1.02
N VAL A 40 -3.11 -18.89 -2.34
CA VAL A 40 -3.11 -20.12 -3.15
C VAL A 40 -1.93 -21.03 -2.78
N LEU A 41 -0.71 -20.49 -2.69
CA LEU A 41 0.46 -21.29 -2.34
C LEU A 41 0.35 -21.90 -0.93
N TYR A 42 -0.26 -21.17 0.01
CA TYR A 42 -0.51 -21.66 1.36
C TYR A 42 -1.52 -22.81 1.40
N GLU A 43 -2.55 -22.78 0.56
CA GLU A 43 -3.56 -23.84 0.46
C GLU A 43 -2.98 -25.13 -0.16
N TYR A 44 -2.20 -25.01 -1.25
CA TYR A 44 -1.72 -26.17 -2.00
C TYR A 44 -0.35 -26.71 -1.55
N LYS A 45 0.50 -25.86 -0.94
CA LYS A 45 1.92 -26.16 -0.65
C LYS A 45 2.35 -25.64 0.72
N THR A 46 1.51 -25.81 1.74
CA THR A 46 1.76 -25.30 3.11
C THR A 46 3.16 -25.65 3.65
N TYR A 47 3.60 -26.89 3.41
CA TYR A 47 4.88 -27.44 3.88
C TYR A 47 6.13 -26.85 3.19
N TRP A 48 5.98 -26.11 2.08
CA TRP A 48 7.09 -25.40 1.42
C TRP A 48 7.40 -24.06 2.07
N ILE A 49 6.40 -23.47 2.75
CA ILE A 49 6.49 -22.10 3.25
C ILE A 49 6.55 -22.10 4.79
N MET A 50 5.82 -23.00 5.44
CA MET A 50 5.89 -23.24 6.87
C MET A 50 6.44 -24.64 7.10
N ASP A 51 7.63 -24.73 7.68
CA ASP A 51 8.09 -26.00 8.24
C ASP A 51 7.26 -26.27 9.50
N PRO A 52 6.40 -27.30 9.50
CA PRO A 52 5.57 -27.59 10.67
C PRO A 52 6.44 -27.87 11.90
N ILE A 53 7.63 -28.43 11.74
CA ILE A 53 8.48 -28.84 12.88
C ILE A 53 9.23 -27.64 13.49
N TYR A 54 9.52 -26.61 12.69
CA TYR A 54 10.31 -25.44 13.09
C TYR A 54 9.57 -24.13 12.79
N ILE A 55 8.50 -23.84 13.52
CA ILE A 55 7.91 -22.49 13.57
C ILE A 55 8.84 -21.57 14.39
N ARG A 56 10.07 -21.33 13.89
CA ARG A 56 11.06 -20.47 14.56
C ARG A 56 10.90 -19.00 14.19
N ALA A 57 10.36 -18.70 13.00
CA ALA A 57 10.18 -17.33 12.52
C ALA A 57 9.11 -17.26 11.42
N THR A 58 8.44 -16.10 11.32
CA THR A 58 7.53 -15.81 10.19
C THR A 58 8.31 -15.86 8.86
N PRO A 59 7.86 -16.65 7.87
CA PRO A 59 8.49 -16.74 6.55
C PRO A 59 8.62 -15.38 5.88
N LEU A 60 9.67 -15.21 5.08
CA LEU A 60 9.93 -13.97 4.34
C LEU A 60 8.74 -13.60 3.44
N VAL A 61 8.10 -14.59 2.82
CA VAL A 61 6.94 -14.38 1.94
C VAL A 61 5.81 -13.63 2.65
N LEU A 62 5.47 -14.04 3.88
CA LEU A 62 4.46 -13.37 4.70
C LEU A 62 4.92 -12.01 5.23
N LYS A 63 6.21 -11.87 5.58
CA LYS A 63 6.76 -10.57 6.00
C LYS A 63 6.65 -9.54 4.87
N THR A 64 6.98 -9.94 3.64
CA THR A 64 6.86 -9.09 2.45
C THR A 64 5.39 -8.79 2.14
N GLN A 65 4.50 -9.77 2.20
CA GLN A 65 3.05 -9.55 2.04
C GLN A 65 2.55 -8.49 3.01
N TRP A 66 2.92 -8.65 4.27
CA TRP A 66 2.47 -7.78 5.34
C TRP A 66 3.06 -6.37 5.21
N MET A 67 4.33 -6.23 4.79
CA MET A 67 4.94 -4.94 4.49
C MET A 67 4.20 -4.23 3.33
N LEU A 68 3.98 -4.95 2.22
CA LEU A 68 3.25 -4.44 1.05
C LEU A 68 1.84 -3.98 1.43
N PHE A 69 1.14 -4.77 2.23
CA PHE A 69 -0.18 -4.44 2.76
C PHE A 69 -0.18 -3.15 3.60
N ASN A 70 0.81 -2.95 4.48
CA ASN A 70 0.89 -1.71 5.25
C ASN A 70 1.11 -0.50 4.34
N ILE A 71 1.98 -0.62 3.34
CA ILE A 71 2.27 0.48 2.39
C ILE A 71 1.04 0.78 1.52
N SER A 72 0.42 -0.23 0.90
CA SER A 72 -0.70 -0.04 -0.01
C SER A 72 -1.96 0.45 0.70
N SER A 73 -2.25 -0.06 1.89
CA SER A 73 -3.41 0.37 2.69
C SER A 73 -3.28 1.84 3.13
N ASN A 74 -2.07 2.26 3.52
CA ASN A 74 -1.79 3.65 3.85
C ASN A 74 -1.90 4.55 2.61
N ALA A 75 -1.26 4.16 1.51
CA ALA A 75 -1.32 4.89 0.24
C ALA A 75 -2.75 5.07 -0.26
N ALA A 76 -3.61 4.06 -0.11
CA ALA A 76 -5.02 4.15 -0.50
C ALA A 76 -5.78 5.24 0.28
N LEU A 77 -5.63 5.28 1.61
CA LEU A 77 -6.24 6.34 2.42
C LEU A 77 -5.68 7.73 2.09
N VAL A 78 -4.36 7.84 1.89
CA VAL A 78 -3.71 9.12 1.56
C VAL A 78 -4.25 9.64 0.23
N VAL A 79 -4.27 8.80 -0.81
CA VAL A 79 -4.74 9.17 -2.15
C VAL A 79 -6.21 9.57 -2.14
N THR A 80 -7.05 8.82 -1.44
CA THR A 80 -8.48 9.13 -1.34
C THR A 80 -8.75 10.39 -0.52
N THR A 81 -8.06 10.56 0.60
CA THR A 81 -8.22 11.74 1.45
C THR A 81 -7.70 12.98 0.75
N ALA A 82 -6.53 12.92 0.10
CA ALA A 82 -6.02 14.01 -0.72
C ALA A 82 -7.00 14.35 -1.86
N TYR A 83 -7.58 13.35 -2.51
CA TYR A 83 -8.58 13.59 -3.54
C TYR A 83 -9.83 14.30 -3.02
N TRP A 84 -10.49 13.77 -2.00
CA TRP A 84 -11.75 14.33 -1.53
C TRP A 84 -11.58 15.63 -0.73
N ALA A 85 -10.57 15.70 0.14
CA ALA A 85 -10.34 16.86 1.00
C ALA A 85 -9.63 18.02 0.28
N PHE A 86 -8.73 17.73 -0.67
CA PHE A 86 -7.98 18.76 -1.37
C PHE A 86 -8.49 18.99 -2.79
N ILE A 87 -8.68 17.93 -3.59
CA ILE A 87 -9.03 18.12 -5.01
C ILE A 87 -10.52 18.44 -5.16
N ALA A 88 -11.41 17.58 -4.66
CA ALA A 88 -12.86 17.71 -4.87
C ALA A 88 -13.49 18.82 -4.04
N PHE A 89 -13.08 18.98 -2.76
CA PHE A 89 -13.61 20.04 -1.91
C PHE A 89 -13.11 21.42 -2.36
N VAL A 90 -11.83 21.56 -2.65
CA VAL A 90 -11.24 22.86 -3.00
C VAL A 90 -11.56 23.23 -4.47
N SER A 91 -11.76 22.26 -5.39
CA SER A 91 -12.21 22.57 -6.76
C SER A 91 -13.57 23.26 -6.83
N ASN A 92 -14.41 23.09 -5.80
CA ASN A 92 -15.73 23.72 -5.70
C ASN A 92 -15.67 25.11 -5.05
N ALA A 93 -14.52 25.52 -4.49
CA ALA A 93 -14.34 26.83 -3.91
C ALA A 93 -13.98 27.87 -4.99
N HIS A 94 -14.81 28.92 -5.13
CA HIS A 94 -14.64 29.98 -6.13
C HIS A 94 -13.24 30.63 -6.12
N ASN A 95 -12.64 30.78 -4.93
CA ASN A 95 -11.32 31.39 -4.75
C ASN A 95 -10.15 30.51 -5.22
N PHE A 96 -10.34 29.18 -5.29
CA PHE A 96 -9.30 28.26 -5.75
C PHE A 96 -9.27 28.13 -7.28
N LYS A 97 -10.38 28.40 -7.96
CA LYS A 97 -10.43 28.47 -9.44
C LYS A 97 -9.47 29.53 -9.99
N VAL A 98 -9.25 30.62 -9.24
CA VAL A 98 -8.30 31.69 -9.55
C VAL A 98 -6.86 31.24 -9.29
N MET A 99 -6.61 30.53 -8.19
CA MET A 99 -5.28 29.96 -7.87
C MET A 99 -4.86 28.83 -8.84
N MET A 100 -5.81 28.03 -9.33
CA MET A 100 -5.56 26.94 -10.28
C MET A 100 -5.22 27.39 -11.70
N GLY A 101 -5.35 28.69 -12.02
CA GLY A 101 -5.11 29.19 -13.37
C GLY A 101 -5.96 28.49 -14.45
N ASP A 102 -5.58 28.70 -15.71
CA ASP A 102 -6.24 28.20 -16.92
C ASP A 102 -6.04 26.68 -17.11
N MET A 103 -6.51 25.88 -16.16
CA MET A 103 -6.39 24.41 -16.15
C MET A 103 -7.54 23.76 -16.96
N ASN A 104 -7.80 24.20 -18.18
CA ASN A 104 -8.92 23.68 -18.97
C ASN A 104 -8.68 22.23 -19.45
N ASP A 105 -7.41 21.85 -19.67
CA ASP A 105 -7.08 20.55 -20.29
C ASP A 105 -6.99 19.38 -19.30
N ILE A 106 -6.61 19.63 -18.03
CA ILE A 106 -6.35 18.57 -17.03
C ILE A 106 -7.49 18.44 -16.00
N ARG A 107 -8.29 19.49 -15.80
CA ARG A 107 -9.47 19.45 -14.91
C ARG A 107 -10.42 18.28 -15.20
N PRO A 108 -10.76 17.97 -16.47
CA PRO A 108 -11.67 16.86 -16.77
C PRO A 108 -11.11 15.52 -16.28
N LEU A 109 -9.80 15.29 -16.43
CA LEU A 109 -9.16 14.06 -15.95
C LEU A 109 -9.30 13.92 -14.43
N LEU A 110 -8.97 14.98 -13.69
CA LEU A 110 -8.98 14.95 -12.22
C LEU A 110 -10.38 14.89 -11.63
N THR A 111 -11.38 15.55 -12.21
CA THR A 111 -12.75 15.63 -11.63
C THR A 111 -13.77 14.71 -12.30
N SER A 112 -13.37 13.93 -13.32
CA SER A 112 -14.20 12.92 -13.99
C SER A 112 -14.82 11.92 -13.03
N ASP A 113 -15.96 11.34 -13.41
CA ASP A 113 -16.62 10.28 -12.64
C ASP A 113 -15.72 9.05 -12.49
N MET A 114 -14.92 8.74 -13.50
CA MET A 114 -13.91 7.69 -13.44
C MET A 114 -12.85 7.98 -12.36
N SER A 115 -12.38 9.22 -12.27
CA SER A 115 -11.45 9.63 -11.20
C SER A 115 -12.09 9.50 -9.82
N ARG A 116 -13.32 10.00 -9.64
CA ARG A 116 -14.08 9.86 -8.38
C ARG A 116 -14.22 8.39 -7.97
N LEU A 117 -14.62 7.54 -8.91
CA LEU A 117 -14.80 6.11 -8.66
C LEU A 117 -13.49 5.45 -8.25
N LYS A 118 -12.38 5.73 -8.95
CA LYS A 118 -11.07 5.16 -8.64
C LYS A 118 -10.63 5.46 -7.21
N HIS A 119 -10.75 6.72 -6.79
CA HIS A 119 -10.33 7.11 -5.44
C HIS A 119 -11.27 6.51 -4.38
N THR A 120 -12.59 6.52 -4.57
CA THR A 120 -13.52 5.92 -3.60
C THR A 120 -13.40 4.39 -3.52
N ALA A 121 -13.33 3.70 -4.67
CA ALA A 121 -13.21 2.25 -4.72
C ALA A 121 -11.93 1.75 -4.06
N ASN A 122 -10.83 2.51 -4.16
CA ASN A 122 -9.54 2.21 -3.53
C ASN A 122 -9.65 2.06 -2.02
N THR A 123 -10.29 3.04 -1.35
CA THR A 123 -10.47 3.00 0.09
C THR A 123 -11.49 1.94 0.49
N ILE A 124 -12.57 1.76 -0.26
CA ILE A 124 -13.55 0.70 0.03
C ILE A 124 -12.88 -0.67 0.00
N TYR A 125 -12.03 -0.94 -0.99
CA TYR A 125 -11.29 -2.18 -1.09
C TYR A 125 -10.41 -2.40 0.16
N VAL A 126 -9.62 -1.40 0.56
CA VAL A 126 -8.75 -1.50 1.74
C VAL A 126 -9.53 -1.66 3.04
N LEU A 127 -10.65 -0.96 3.19
CA LEU A 127 -11.52 -1.12 4.36
C LEU A 127 -12.10 -2.53 4.43
N ALA A 128 -12.55 -3.08 3.30
CA ALA A 128 -13.03 -4.46 3.24
C ALA A 128 -11.91 -5.45 3.59
N ASP A 129 -10.71 -5.27 3.05
CA ASP A 129 -9.56 -6.15 3.32
C ASP A 129 -9.11 -6.08 4.79
N ILE A 130 -9.20 -4.92 5.45
CA ILE A 130 -8.91 -4.80 6.89
C ILE A 130 -9.99 -5.48 7.73
N LEU A 131 -11.26 -5.38 7.36
CA LEU A 131 -12.36 -5.98 8.12
C LEU A 131 -12.36 -7.51 7.99
N ILE A 132 -12.10 -8.03 6.79
CA ILE A 132 -12.08 -9.47 6.48
C ILE A 132 -10.74 -10.09 6.91
N GLY A 133 -9.63 -9.42 6.60
CA GLY A 133 -8.27 -9.93 6.83
C GLY A 133 -7.85 -9.90 8.29
N ALA A 134 -7.02 -10.87 8.68
CA ALA A 134 -6.42 -10.94 10.02
C ALA A 134 -5.06 -10.21 10.11
N THR A 135 -4.71 -9.39 9.11
CA THR A 135 -3.41 -8.71 9.04
C THR A 135 -3.28 -7.62 10.10
N PRO A 136 -2.29 -7.70 11.01
CA PRO A 136 -2.13 -6.70 12.06
C PRO A 136 -1.52 -5.41 11.52
N ILE A 137 -2.07 -4.26 11.91
CA ILE A 137 -1.51 -2.94 11.61
C ILE A 137 -0.95 -2.34 12.90
N ARG A 138 0.32 -1.93 12.91
CA ARG A 138 0.97 -1.30 14.08
C ARG A 138 1.49 0.09 13.74
N ILE A 139 1.45 0.99 14.71
CA ILE A 139 1.90 2.39 14.54
C ILE A 139 3.38 2.46 14.17
N TYR A 140 4.23 1.63 14.79
CA TYR A 140 5.67 1.65 14.54
C TYR A 140 6.05 1.48 13.06
N HIS A 141 5.22 0.83 12.25
CA HIS A 141 5.49 0.58 10.82
C HIS A 141 5.15 1.75 9.90
N MET A 142 4.77 2.89 10.48
CA MET A 142 4.64 4.18 9.79
C MET A 142 5.92 4.56 9.03
N PHE A 143 7.10 4.10 9.46
CA PHE A 143 8.33 4.39 8.73
C PHE A 143 8.33 3.84 7.29
N PHE A 144 7.68 2.69 7.03
CA PHE A 144 7.60 2.15 5.67
C PHE A 144 6.76 3.04 4.76
N THR A 145 5.65 3.57 5.27
CA THR A 145 4.72 4.41 4.50
C THR A 145 5.31 5.80 4.26
N VAL A 146 5.96 6.37 5.28
CA VAL A 146 6.76 7.60 5.19
C VAL A 146 7.90 7.41 4.20
N PHE A 147 8.66 6.32 4.28
CA PHE A 147 9.75 6.04 3.34
C PHE A 147 9.26 5.93 1.89
N ALA A 148 8.15 5.22 1.65
CA ALA A 148 7.53 5.14 0.33
C ALA A 148 7.08 6.52 -0.20
N GLY A 149 6.50 7.37 0.67
CA GLY A 149 6.16 8.75 0.34
C GLY A 149 7.38 9.60 -0.02
N SER A 150 8.46 9.50 0.76
CA SER A 150 9.72 10.18 0.48
C SER A 150 10.33 9.76 -0.85
N LEU A 151 10.30 8.45 -1.18
CA LEU A 151 10.76 7.96 -2.48
C LEU A 151 9.98 8.58 -3.64
N TYR A 152 8.66 8.70 -3.51
CA TYR A 152 7.84 9.38 -4.51
C TYR A 152 8.20 10.87 -4.63
N VAL A 153 8.44 11.57 -3.51
CA VAL A 153 8.85 12.98 -3.54
C VAL A 153 10.18 13.17 -4.27
N VAL A 154 11.17 12.32 -3.97
CA VAL A 154 12.48 12.34 -4.65
C VAL A 154 12.32 12.02 -6.14
N PHE A 155 11.55 11.00 -6.50
CA PHE A 155 11.26 10.66 -7.89
C PHE A 155 10.63 11.86 -8.63
N ASN A 156 9.65 12.52 -8.03
CA ASN A 156 8.95 13.65 -8.62
C ASN A 156 9.88 14.88 -8.79
N ALA A 157 10.75 15.15 -7.82
CA ALA A 157 11.76 16.21 -7.91
C ALA A 157 12.79 15.95 -9.02
N LEU A 158 13.33 14.72 -9.08
CA LEU A 158 14.26 14.31 -10.15
C LEU A 158 13.59 14.39 -11.52
N TYR A 159 12.34 13.97 -11.61
CA TYR A 159 11.56 14.05 -12.84
C TYR A 159 11.39 15.49 -13.33
N PHE A 160 11.17 16.44 -12.40
CA PHE A 160 11.08 17.86 -12.74
C PHE A 160 12.41 18.43 -13.23
N ILE A 161 13.52 18.15 -12.53
CA ILE A 161 14.87 18.64 -12.91
C ILE A 161 15.26 18.14 -14.31
N ASN A 162 14.83 16.94 -14.69
CA ASN A 162 15.06 16.38 -16.02
C ASN A 162 14.04 16.85 -17.07
N ASN A 163 13.45 18.03 -16.91
CA ASN A 163 12.53 18.63 -17.88
C ASN A 163 11.32 17.73 -18.23
N GLY A 164 10.85 16.92 -17.28
CA GLY A 164 9.72 16.02 -17.47
C GLY A 164 10.02 14.75 -18.25
N SER A 165 11.28 14.34 -18.36
CA SER A 165 11.64 13.07 -18.99
C SER A 165 12.84 12.43 -18.29
N LEU A 166 12.67 11.23 -17.74
CA LEU A 166 13.80 10.45 -17.20
C LEU A 166 14.58 9.71 -18.29
N ILE A 167 14.08 9.60 -19.53
CA ILE A 167 14.62 8.64 -20.52
C ILE A 167 14.80 9.20 -21.94
N LEU A 168 14.11 10.26 -22.36
CA LEU A 168 14.23 10.76 -23.74
C LEU A 168 14.22 12.28 -23.81
N LYS A 169 15.27 12.83 -24.43
CA LYS A 169 15.43 14.25 -24.74
C LYS A 169 14.39 14.62 -25.81
N THR A 170 13.18 14.99 -25.39
CA THR A 170 12.15 15.45 -26.31
C THR A 170 12.44 16.90 -26.69
N ASP A 171 12.32 17.17 -27.99
CA ASP A 171 12.72 18.38 -28.70
C ASP A 171 12.25 19.70 -28.04
N ASP A 172 13.04 20.76 -28.28
CA ASP A 172 13.00 22.08 -27.62
C ASP A 172 11.71 22.90 -27.87
N SER A 173 10.73 22.30 -28.56
CA SER A 173 9.44 22.88 -28.96
C SER A 173 8.30 22.63 -27.96
N THR A 174 8.45 21.73 -26.98
CA THR A 174 7.47 21.56 -25.87
C THR A 174 7.84 22.38 -24.63
N LYS A 175 8.15 23.67 -24.82
CA LYS A 175 8.23 24.68 -23.75
C LYS A 175 6.83 25.07 -23.29
N GLY A 176 6.14 24.18 -22.59
CA GLY A 176 4.85 24.54 -21.98
C GLY A 176 4.20 23.36 -21.29
N HIS A 177 3.81 23.55 -20.03
CA HIS A 177 2.96 22.66 -19.23
C HIS A 177 3.66 21.42 -18.62
N ARG A 178 4.82 21.62 -17.98
CA ARG A 178 5.65 20.53 -17.40
C ARG A 178 5.69 20.50 -15.87
N GLY A 179 4.53 20.47 -15.20
CA GLY A 179 4.46 20.27 -13.76
C GLY A 179 3.26 19.44 -13.35
N TYR A 180 3.47 18.40 -12.54
CA TYR A 180 2.41 17.87 -11.69
C TYR A 180 1.97 19.03 -10.79
N TYR A 181 0.78 19.58 -11.01
CA TYR A 181 0.40 20.87 -10.44
C TYR A 181 0.54 20.93 -8.91
N PHE A 182 0.24 19.82 -8.23
CA PHE A 182 0.38 19.71 -6.78
C PHE A 182 1.83 19.74 -6.28
N MET A 183 2.81 19.40 -7.12
CA MET A 183 4.24 19.56 -6.83
C MET A 183 4.91 20.29 -7.99
N ASN A 184 4.48 21.54 -8.19
CA ASN A 184 5.12 22.43 -9.14
C ASN A 184 6.45 22.94 -8.57
N TRP A 185 7.55 22.25 -8.87
CA TRP A 185 8.88 22.63 -8.40
C TRP A 185 9.43 23.93 -9.02
N SER A 186 8.76 24.52 -10.02
CA SER A 186 9.04 25.91 -10.43
C SER A 186 8.72 26.90 -9.30
N GLN A 187 7.80 26.53 -8.41
CA GLN A 187 7.47 27.26 -7.18
C GLN A 187 7.82 26.36 -5.98
N PRO A 188 9.10 26.33 -5.56
CA PRO A 188 9.58 25.33 -4.62
C PRO A 188 8.88 25.38 -3.26
N VAL A 189 8.43 26.56 -2.82
CA VAL A 189 7.70 26.72 -1.55
C VAL A 189 6.39 25.92 -1.57
N GLU A 190 5.58 26.07 -2.62
CA GLU A 190 4.30 25.36 -2.74
C GLU A 190 4.48 23.84 -2.87
N ALA A 191 5.50 23.41 -3.63
CA ALA A 191 5.84 22.01 -3.78
C ALA A 191 6.30 21.38 -2.46
N ILE A 192 7.14 22.08 -1.70
CA ILE A 192 7.60 21.63 -0.37
C ILE A 192 6.43 21.57 0.61
N CYS A 193 5.56 22.59 0.64
CA CYS A 193 4.36 22.59 1.48
C CYS A 193 3.47 21.37 1.17
N THR A 194 3.23 21.07 -0.11
CA THR A 194 2.41 19.92 -0.50
C THR A 194 3.07 18.59 -0.14
N ALA A 195 4.39 18.47 -0.33
CA ALA A 195 5.14 17.29 0.10
C ALA A 195 5.04 17.07 1.62
N VAL A 196 5.25 18.12 2.43
CA VAL A 196 5.14 18.05 3.88
C VAL A 196 3.73 17.67 4.33
N LEU A 197 2.70 18.28 3.75
CA LEU A 197 1.30 17.93 4.04
C LEU A 197 0.98 16.48 3.65
N GLY A 198 1.48 16.01 2.51
CA GLY A 198 1.35 14.60 2.11
C GLY A 198 2.00 13.64 3.10
N MET A 199 3.20 13.97 3.60
CA MET A 199 3.89 13.18 4.60
C MET A 199 3.16 13.17 5.95
N MET A 200 2.61 14.31 6.38
CA MET A 200 1.72 14.37 7.55
C MET A 200 0.48 13.51 7.35
N LEU A 201 -0.11 13.53 6.15
CA LEU A 201 -1.26 12.71 5.82
C LEU A 201 -0.95 11.21 5.85
N CYS A 202 0.26 10.78 5.46
CA CYS A 202 0.71 9.39 5.63
C CYS A 202 0.71 8.97 7.11
N MET A 203 1.18 9.86 8.00
CA MET A 203 1.20 9.59 9.45
C MET A 203 -0.21 9.49 10.03
N VAL A 204 -1.08 10.46 9.69
CA VAL A 204 -2.49 10.45 10.11
C VAL A 204 -3.21 9.21 9.59
N SER A 205 -3.00 8.86 8.32
CA SER A 205 -3.60 7.66 7.71
C SER A 205 -3.17 6.39 8.43
N GLN A 206 -1.91 6.30 8.90
CA GLN A 206 -1.44 5.16 9.68
C GLN A 206 -2.15 5.06 11.03
N LEU A 207 -2.38 6.20 11.70
CA LEU A 207 -3.14 6.24 12.96
C LEU A 207 -4.59 5.82 12.74
N CYS A 208 -5.23 6.30 11.66
CA CYS A 208 -6.59 5.90 11.29
C CYS A 208 -6.69 4.39 11.02
N LEU A 209 -5.76 3.82 10.25
CA LEU A 209 -5.73 2.37 9.97
C LEU A 209 -5.52 1.55 11.24
N HIS A 210 -4.63 2.00 12.12
CA HIS A 210 -4.42 1.35 13.41
C HIS A 210 -5.66 1.41 14.29
N GLY A 211 -6.38 2.54 14.31
CA GLY A 211 -7.66 2.69 14.99
C GLY A 211 -8.72 1.74 14.44
N LEU A 212 -8.84 1.60 13.12
CA LEU A 212 -9.75 0.65 12.47
C LEU A 212 -9.42 -0.80 12.79
N TYR A 213 -8.13 -1.16 12.80
CA TYR A 213 -7.68 -2.47 13.25
C TYR A 213 -8.12 -2.75 14.70
N HIS A 214 -7.91 -1.80 15.62
CA HIS A 214 -8.35 -1.94 17.00
C HIS A 214 -9.87 -2.05 17.12
N LEU A 215 -10.62 -1.23 16.39
CA LEU A 215 -12.08 -1.25 16.33
C LEU A 215 -12.59 -2.63 15.89
N ARG A 216 -11.98 -3.22 14.85
CA ARG A 216 -12.28 -4.58 14.40
C ARG A 216 -12.01 -5.61 15.49
N THR A 217 -10.85 -5.57 16.12
CA THR A 217 -10.52 -6.52 17.20
C THR A 217 -11.43 -6.36 18.41
N TYR A 218 -11.89 -5.14 18.69
CA TYR A 218 -12.86 -4.85 19.73
C TYR A 218 -14.22 -5.49 19.39
N PHE A 219 -14.73 -5.28 18.18
CA PHE A 219 -15.96 -5.92 17.72
C PHE A 219 -15.86 -7.44 17.74
N HIS A 220 -14.75 -8.00 17.25
CA HIS A 220 -14.51 -9.44 17.30
C HIS A 220 -14.56 -9.98 18.73
N ARG A 221 -13.85 -9.34 19.67
CA ARG A 221 -13.87 -9.72 21.10
C ARG A 221 -15.24 -9.54 21.76
N ARG A 222 -16.06 -8.60 21.27
CA ARG A 222 -17.40 -8.35 21.83
C ARG A 222 -18.45 -9.32 21.29
N CYS A 223 -18.35 -9.69 20.02
CA CYS A 223 -19.25 -10.64 19.35
C CYS A 223 -18.90 -12.09 19.68
N PHE A 224 -17.63 -12.38 19.99
CA PHE A 224 -17.15 -13.68 20.45
C PHE A 224 -16.47 -13.50 21.82
N PRO A 225 -17.26 -13.40 22.91
CA PRO A 225 -16.74 -13.19 24.27
C PRO A 225 -15.89 -14.34 24.82
N ASP A 226 -15.89 -15.51 24.16
CA ASP A 226 -15.10 -16.67 24.56
C ASP A 226 -13.86 -16.79 23.67
N GLY A 227 -12.67 -16.71 24.28
CA GLY A 227 -11.43 -17.01 23.56
C GLY A 227 -10.15 -16.33 24.02
N SER A 228 -10.00 -15.94 25.28
CA SER A 228 -8.65 -15.88 25.91
C SER A 228 -7.92 -17.24 25.83
N GLY A 229 -8.60 -18.27 25.32
CA GLY A 229 -8.09 -19.59 24.97
C GLY A 229 -7.56 -19.77 23.54
N THR A 230 -7.54 -18.80 22.62
CA THR A 230 -7.06 -19.09 21.23
C THR A 230 -5.55 -19.32 21.16
N ASP A 231 -4.78 -18.58 21.97
CA ASP A 231 -3.36 -18.87 22.19
C ASP A 231 -3.19 -20.23 22.91
N SER A 232 -4.13 -20.58 23.80
CA SER A 232 -4.18 -21.85 24.51
C SER A 232 -4.64 -23.02 23.64
N GLU A 233 -5.45 -22.81 22.61
CA GLU A 233 -5.93 -23.83 21.67
C GLU A 233 -4.88 -24.10 20.62
N LEU A 234 -4.20 -23.10 20.07
CA LEU A 234 -3.05 -23.35 19.21
C LEU A 234 -1.94 -24.06 20.00
N GLN A 235 -1.66 -23.64 21.23
CA GLN A 235 -0.73 -24.33 22.12
C GLN A 235 -1.22 -25.73 22.51
N ASN A 236 -2.51 -25.93 22.78
CA ASN A 236 -3.09 -27.23 23.07
C ASN A 236 -3.10 -28.13 21.83
N ILE A 237 -3.35 -27.62 20.63
CA ILE A 237 -3.30 -28.39 19.38
C ILE A 237 -1.86 -28.79 19.07
N ILE A 238 -0.89 -27.90 19.28
CA ILE A 238 0.55 -28.22 19.17
C ILE A 238 0.95 -29.27 20.23
N ALA A 239 0.45 -29.15 21.46
CA ALA A 239 0.78 -30.08 22.56
C ALA A 239 0.03 -31.42 22.47
N SER A 240 -1.17 -31.45 21.88
CA SER A 240 -2.07 -32.62 21.84
C SER A 240 -2.09 -33.36 20.50
N SER A 241 -1.57 -32.77 19.42
CA SER A 241 -1.56 -33.42 18.10
C SER A 241 -0.50 -34.53 18.03
N PRO A 242 -0.90 -35.81 17.90
CA PRO A 242 0.03 -36.93 17.74
C PRO A 242 0.88 -36.79 16.47
N SER A 243 0.41 -36.05 15.47
CA SER A 243 1.13 -35.79 14.23
C SER A 243 2.42 -34.99 14.43
N TYR A 244 2.47 -34.10 15.42
CA TYR A 244 3.68 -33.31 15.72
C TYR A 244 4.69 -34.12 16.53
N ASN A 245 4.20 -34.95 17.46
CA ASN A 245 5.05 -35.87 18.22
C ASN A 245 5.65 -36.99 17.34
N THR A 246 4.86 -37.53 16.41
CA THR A 246 5.32 -38.56 15.46
C THR A 246 6.26 -38.03 14.38
N LEU A 247 6.16 -36.75 13.98
CA LEU A 247 7.14 -36.11 13.10
C LEU A 247 8.49 -35.90 13.80
N ARG A 248 8.48 -35.56 15.09
CA ARG A 248 9.70 -35.49 15.91
C ARG A 248 10.35 -36.87 16.09
N GLU A 249 9.57 -37.93 16.26
CA GLU A 249 10.08 -39.31 16.28
C GLU A 249 10.61 -39.75 14.90
N SER A 250 9.86 -39.47 13.83
CA SER A 250 10.20 -39.90 12.46
C SER A 250 11.49 -39.26 11.92
N TYR A 251 11.78 -38.01 12.32
CA TYR A 251 12.97 -37.27 11.88
C TYR A 251 14.05 -37.12 12.96
N GLY A 252 13.74 -37.33 14.24
CA GLY A 252 14.65 -37.13 15.37
C GLY A 252 15.45 -38.37 15.81
N GLU A 253 15.07 -39.57 15.37
CA GLU A 253 15.83 -40.81 15.70
C GLU A 253 16.99 -41.11 14.75
N LYS A 254 17.14 -40.37 13.65
CA LYS A 254 18.27 -40.60 12.74
C LYS A 254 19.46 -39.71 13.11
N VAL A 255 20.39 -40.35 13.84
CA VAL A 255 21.83 -40.10 13.93
C VAL A 255 22.31 -39.28 15.13
N VAL A 256 22.40 -39.94 16.28
CA VAL A 256 23.67 -40.00 17.02
C VAL A 256 24.00 -41.49 17.20
N PRO A 257 24.98 -42.06 16.47
CA PRO A 257 25.45 -43.39 16.78
C PRO A 257 26.34 -43.28 18.02
N ASP A 258 25.78 -43.69 19.16
CA ASP A 258 26.59 -44.24 20.23
C ASP A 258 27.37 -45.44 19.68
N LYS A 259 28.67 -45.23 19.46
CA LYS A 259 29.77 -46.19 19.69
C LYS A 259 31.03 -45.65 19.01
N LEU A 260 32.01 -45.29 19.82
CA LEU A 260 33.25 -46.06 19.95
C LEU A 260 34.07 -45.50 21.14
N ARG A 261 34.32 -46.40 22.08
CA ARG A 261 35.44 -46.49 23.04
C ARG A 261 36.23 -45.23 23.40
#